data_AF-A0AAV4WRV0-F1
#
_entry.id   AF-A0AAV4WRV0-F1
#
_cell.length_a   1.000
_cell.length_b   1.000
_cell.length_c   1.000
_cell.angle_alpha   90.00
_cell.angle_beta   90.00
_cell.angle_gamma   90.00
#
_symmetry.space_group_name_H-M   'P 1'
#
loop_
_entity.id
_entity.type
_entity.pdbx_description
1 polymer ?
#
loop_
_entity_poly.entity_id
_entity_poly.type
_entity_poly.pdbx_seq_one_letter_code
_entity_poly.pdbx_strand_id
1 'polypeptide(L)'
;MSHYISRDALLEYYEFSSFNIPMGVGWANYPWKILEINDISEYQSTDALKGPTFVNEPPNDVTFLNTYGTIVPCSATGHPNPTVTWRTEDGTVVVNVPGLRHVRWDGSLDFPPFAQEDFRKDVHTAVYRCVAMNNAGILGSRDVRVRAGT
;
A
#
# COMPACT_ATOMS: atom_id res chain seq x y z
N MET A 1 -42.95 -13.42 -21.81
CA MET A 1 -42.52 -13.19 -20.41
C MET A 1 -41.53 -12.04 -20.44
N SER A 2 -41.97 -10.89 -19.90
CA SER A 2 -41.16 -9.68 -19.78
C SER A 2 -40.29 -9.80 -18.54
N HIS A 3 -38.99 -9.58 -18.67
CA HIS A 3 -38.16 -9.20 -17.52
C HIS A 3 -37.67 -7.77 -17.77
N TYR A 4 -38.28 -6.84 -17.03
CA TYR A 4 -37.82 -5.47 -16.85
C TYR A 4 -36.57 -5.48 -15.97
N ILE A 5 -35.55 -4.72 -16.35
CA ILE A 5 -34.53 -4.25 -15.41
C ILE A 5 -34.62 -2.72 -15.35
N SER A 6 -34.63 -2.25 -14.11
CA SER A 6 -35.03 -0.94 -13.60
C SER A 6 -34.16 0.22 -14.08
N ARG A 7 -34.74 1.43 -14.06
CA ARG A 7 -34.22 2.69 -14.61
C ARG A 7 -33.41 3.54 -13.61
N ASP A 8 -33.13 3.08 -12.39
CA ASP A 8 -32.71 3.99 -11.30
C ASP A 8 -31.48 3.55 -10.49
N ALA A 9 -30.26 3.51 -11.08
CA ALA A 9 -29.06 3.31 -10.25
C ALA A 9 -27.73 3.85 -10.79
N LEU A 10 -27.71 4.86 -11.67
CA LEU A 10 -26.45 5.55 -12.00
C LEU A 10 -26.67 7.07 -12.03
N LEU A 11 -27.25 7.60 -10.94
CA LEU A 11 -26.91 8.93 -10.48
C LEU A 11 -25.52 8.85 -9.86
N GLU A 12 -24.52 9.16 -10.66
CA GLU A 12 -23.32 9.91 -10.24
C GLU A 12 -22.56 10.29 -11.52
N TYR A 13 -23.28 11.06 -12.34
CA TYR A 13 -22.74 11.84 -13.44
C TYR A 13 -21.85 12.92 -12.82
N TYR A 14 -20.60 12.55 -12.50
CA TYR A 14 -19.62 13.48 -11.96
C TYR A 14 -19.16 14.43 -13.09
N GLU A 15 -19.28 15.71 -12.77
CA GLU A 15 -19.13 16.89 -13.60
C GLU A 15 -17.87 16.91 -14.49
N PHE A 16 -18.05 17.24 -15.78
CA PHE A 16 -17.04 17.97 -16.55
C PHE A 16 -17.69 19.18 -17.22
N SER A 17 -17.41 20.33 -16.59
CA SER A 17 -17.29 21.67 -17.17
C SER A 17 -17.82 21.87 -18.60
N SER A 18 -18.94 22.58 -18.68
CA SER A 18 -19.15 23.76 -19.54
C SER A 18 -18.14 24.00 -20.67
N PHE A 19 -18.30 23.32 -21.81
CA PHE A 19 -17.86 23.85 -23.10
C PHE A 19 -19.08 23.96 -24.02
N ASN A 20 -19.53 25.19 -24.25
CA ASN A 20 -20.47 25.51 -25.33
C ASN A 20 -19.81 25.11 -26.67
N ILE A 21 -20.37 24.13 -27.38
CA ILE A 21 -19.95 23.78 -28.73
C ILE A 21 -20.87 24.52 -29.71
N PRO A 22 -20.35 25.40 -30.59
CA PRO A 22 -21.17 26.07 -31.59
C PRO A 22 -21.68 25.06 -32.62
N MET A 23 -22.98 25.12 -32.93
CA MET A 23 -23.60 24.42 -34.05
C MET A 23 -22.97 24.92 -35.37
N GLY A 24 -22.05 24.16 -35.98
CA GLY A 24 -21.49 24.59 -37.27
C GLY A 24 -20.30 23.84 -37.86
N VAL A 25 -19.78 22.77 -37.25
CA VAL A 25 -18.66 22.00 -37.83
C VAL A 25 -19.07 20.56 -38.08
N GLY A 26 -18.98 20.14 -39.35
CA GLY A 26 -19.45 18.86 -39.84
C GLY A 26 -18.81 17.65 -39.14
N TRP A 27 -19.65 16.70 -38.76
CA TRP A 27 -19.36 15.45 -38.05
C TRP A 27 -18.70 14.39 -38.95
N ALA A 28 -17.72 14.80 -39.76
CA ALA A 28 -17.06 13.92 -40.74
C ALA A 28 -15.55 13.80 -40.59
N ASN A 29 -14.95 14.27 -39.48
CA ASN A 29 -13.49 14.20 -39.28
C ASN A 29 -13.07 13.79 -37.86
N TYR A 30 -13.73 12.79 -37.29
CA TYR A 30 -13.10 11.98 -36.26
C TYR A 30 -12.68 10.67 -36.92
N PRO A 31 -11.40 10.49 -37.26
CA PRO A 31 -10.94 9.23 -37.82
C PRO A 31 -10.98 8.20 -36.68
N TRP A 32 -12.09 7.47 -36.55
CA TRP A 32 -12.04 6.15 -35.92
C TRP A 32 -11.23 5.28 -36.87
N LYS A 33 -9.92 5.25 -36.68
CA LYS A 33 -9.07 4.29 -37.38
C LYS A 33 -9.51 2.91 -36.89
N ILE A 34 -10.11 2.09 -37.75
CA ILE A 34 -10.24 0.66 -37.45
C ILE A 34 -8.80 0.16 -37.30
N LEU A 35 -8.42 -0.24 -36.08
CA LEU A 35 -7.21 -1.01 -35.89
C LEU A 35 -7.44 -2.35 -36.60
N GLU A 36 -6.60 -2.66 -37.59
CA GLU A 36 -6.66 -3.99 -38.23
C GLU A 36 -6.41 -5.06 -37.16
N ILE A 37 -7.08 -6.21 -37.27
CA ILE A 37 -6.95 -7.36 -36.34
C ILE A 37 -5.50 -7.90 -36.27
N ASN A 38 -4.61 -7.42 -37.13
CA ASN A 38 -3.19 -7.74 -37.11
C ASN A 38 -2.37 -6.91 -36.10
N ASP A 39 -2.98 -5.89 -35.47
CA ASP A 39 -2.33 -4.94 -34.54
C ASP A 39 -2.72 -5.16 -33.06
N ILE A 40 -3.45 -6.25 -32.75
CA ILE A 40 -3.84 -6.62 -31.37
C ILE A 40 -2.74 -7.38 -30.60
N SER A 41 -1.59 -7.67 -31.22
CA SER A 41 -0.44 -8.24 -30.49
C SER A 41 0.27 -7.22 -29.60
N GLU A 42 -0.06 -5.93 -29.74
CA GLU A 42 0.55 -4.82 -28.99
C GLU A 42 -0.48 -3.97 -28.23
N TYR A 43 -1.65 -4.52 -27.89
CA TYR A 43 -2.36 -4.07 -26.69
C TYR A 43 -1.77 -4.82 -25.49
N GLN A 44 -0.48 -4.62 -25.23
CA GLN A 44 0.10 -4.98 -23.93
C GLN A 44 -0.56 -4.07 -22.91
N SER A 45 -1.51 -4.64 -22.15
CA SER A 45 -2.00 -4.03 -20.92
C SER A 45 -0.78 -3.55 -20.12
N THR A 46 -0.59 -2.25 -20.00
CA THR A 46 0.51 -1.62 -19.25
C THR A 46 0.36 -1.83 -17.74
N ASP A 47 -0.61 -2.62 -17.32
CA ASP A 47 -0.92 -2.99 -15.95
C ASP A 47 -0.49 -4.44 -15.67
N ALA A 48 0.75 -4.77 -16.05
CA ALA A 48 1.32 -6.06 -15.73
C ALA A 48 1.54 -6.14 -14.21
N LEU A 49 0.75 -7.01 -13.56
CA LEU A 49 0.86 -7.26 -12.12
C LEU A 49 2.30 -7.64 -11.75
N LYS A 50 2.87 -6.93 -10.78
CA LYS A 50 4.24 -7.15 -10.28
C LYS A 50 4.20 -7.35 -8.77
N GLY A 51 4.68 -8.51 -8.31
CA GLY A 51 4.79 -8.82 -6.88
C GLY A 51 5.66 -7.82 -6.11
N PRO A 52 5.47 -7.71 -4.79
CA PRO A 52 6.24 -6.80 -3.97
C PRO A 52 7.73 -7.16 -3.94
N THR A 53 8.57 -6.14 -3.92
CA THR A 53 10.03 -6.21 -3.72
C THR A 53 10.45 -5.16 -2.71
N PHE A 54 11.33 -5.49 -1.76
CA PHE A 54 11.80 -4.51 -0.77
C PHE A 54 12.59 -3.38 -1.44
N VAL A 55 12.22 -2.15 -1.10
CA VAL A 55 13.05 -0.97 -1.31
C VAL A 55 13.93 -0.78 -0.08
N ASN A 56 13.34 -0.90 1.11
CA ASN A 56 14.06 -0.97 2.38
C ASN A 56 13.59 -2.22 3.14
N GLU A 57 14.46 -3.21 3.26
CA GLU A 57 14.26 -4.34 4.18
C GLU A 57 14.83 -3.97 5.57
N PRO A 58 14.09 -4.20 6.67
CA PRO A 58 14.59 -3.90 7.99
C PRO A 58 15.81 -4.76 8.38
N PRO A 59 16.72 -4.24 9.24
CA PRO A 59 17.79 -5.05 9.81
C PRO A 59 17.24 -6.14 10.73
N ASN A 60 17.97 -7.25 10.87
CA ASN A 60 17.53 -8.38 11.71
C ASN A 60 17.68 -8.14 13.23
N ASP A 61 18.41 -7.09 13.62
CA ASP A 61 18.64 -6.72 15.02
C ASP A 61 18.59 -5.20 15.15
N VAL A 62 17.79 -4.70 16.08
CA VAL A 62 17.59 -3.29 16.38
C VAL A 62 17.71 -3.12 17.87
N THR A 63 18.76 -2.42 18.30
CA THR A 63 18.91 -2.02 19.70
C THR A 63 18.88 -0.50 19.80
N PHE A 64 18.12 0.03 20.75
CA PHE A 64 17.93 1.47 20.89
C PHE A 64 17.77 1.90 22.35
N LEU A 65 17.99 3.17 22.64
CA LEU A 65 17.84 3.72 23.99
C LEU A 65 16.41 4.20 24.22
N ASN A 66 15.86 3.96 25.42
CA ASN A 66 14.52 4.42 25.77
C ASN A 66 14.38 5.96 25.71
N THR A 67 15.47 6.71 25.90
CA THR A 67 15.49 8.17 25.85
C THR A 67 15.41 8.75 24.43
N TYR A 68 15.80 7.99 23.41
CA TYR A 68 15.82 8.44 22.02
C TYR A 68 14.80 7.75 21.13
N GLY A 69 14.38 6.53 21.47
CA GLY A 69 13.53 5.73 20.59
C GLY A 69 14.26 5.25 19.34
N THR A 70 13.52 4.74 18.36
CA THR A 70 14.05 4.33 17.05
C THR A 70 12.95 4.19 16.00
N ILE A 71 13.33 4.22 14.73
CA ILE A 71 12.45 3.94 13.60
C ILE A 71 13.07 2.78 12.81
N VAL A 72 12.31 1.71 12.65
CA VAL A 72 12.70 0.55 11.85
C VAL A 72 12.12 0.70 10.45
N PRO A 73 12.95 0.99 9.42
CA PRO A 73 12.45 1.24 8.07
C PRO A 73 11.89 -0.04 7.45
N CYS A 74 10.74 0.06 6.80
CA CYS A 74 10.28 -0.96 5.88
C CYS A 74 9.46 -0.35 4.76
N SER A 75 9.92 -0.53 3.52
CA SER A 75 9.16 -0.13 2.33
C SER A 75 9.36 -1.11 1.19
N ALA A 76 8.33 -1.27 0.37
CA ALA A 76 8.33 -2.15 -0.78
C ALA A 76 7.69 -1.46 -1.99
N THR A 77 8.07 -1.91 -3.18
CA THR A 77 7.49 -1.49 -4.45
C THR A 77 6.92 -2.69 -5.19
N GLY A 78 5.97 -2.48 -6.07
CA GLY A 78 5.23 -3.49 -6.81
C GLY A 78 4.15 -2.81 -7.64
N HIS A 79 3.42 -3.58 -8.43
CA HIS A 79 2.33 -3.05 -9.23
C HIS A 79 1.08 -3.93 -9.11
N PRO A 80 -0.03 -3.41 -8.55
CA PRO A 80 -0.17 -2.11 -7.87
C PRO A 80 0.75 -1.97 -6.65
N ASN A 81 0.92 -0.74 -6.15
CA ASN A 81 1.83 -0.46 -5.04
C ASN A 81 1.43 -1.26 -3.78
N PRO A 82 2.35 -2.00 -3.13
CA PRO A 82 2.01 -2.89 -2.04
C PRO A 82 1.70 -2.14 -0.74
N THR A 83 0.76 -2.67 0.02
CA THR A 83 0.49 -2.26 1.39
C THR A 83 1.48 -2.93 2.33
N VAL A 84 2.10 -2.16 3.22
CA VAL A 84 3.04 -2.65 4.24
C VAL A 84 2.33 -2.81 5.57
N THR A 85 2.54 -3.95 6.22
CA THR A 85 2.03 -4.27 7.56
C THR A 85 3.14 -4.90 8.39
N TRP A 86 3.01 -4.84 9.72
CA TRP A 86 3.93 -5.49 10.64
C TRP A 86 3.22 -6.62 11.37
N ARG A 87 3.96 -7.68 11.65
CA ARG A 87 3.49 -8.83 12.43
C ARG A 87 4.44 -9.14 13.58
N THR A 88 3.90 -9.62 14.68
CA THR A 88 4.66 -10.19 15.79
C THR A 88 5.08 -11.63 15.49
N GLU A 89 5.93 -12.22 16.34
CA GLU A 89 6.44 -13.60 16.21
C GLU A 89 5.33 -14.66 16.06
N ASP A 90 4.21 -14.46 16.74
CA ASP A 90 3.01 -15.31 16.69
C ASP A 90 2.17 -15.11 15.41
N GLY A 91 2.57 -14.19 14.53
CA GLY A 91 1.87 -13.85 13.30
C GLY A 91 0.72 -12.85 13.47
N THR A 92 0.47 -12.36 14.69
CA THR A 92 -0.55 -11.35 14.97
C THR A 92 -0.18 -10.03 14.30
N VAL A 93 -1.18 -9.32 13.76
CA VAL A 93 -0.95 -8.01 13.14
C VAL A 93 -0.61 -7.00 14.23
N VAL A 94 0.48 -6.28 14.04
CA VAL A 94 0.92 -5.20 14.93
C VAL A 94 -0.08 -4.05 14.86
N VAL A 95 -0.63 -3.72 16.02
CA VAL A 95 -1.43 -2.51 16.24
C VAL A 95 -0.64 -1.43 16.96
N ASN A 96 -1.09 -0.20 16.82
CA ASN A 96 -0.52 0.96 17.51
C ASN A 96 -0.76 0.84 19.02
N VAL A 97 0.28 1.11 19.79
CA VAL A 97 0.24 1.24 21.25
C VAL A 97 0.59 2.69 21.56
N PRO A 98 -0.37 3.50 22.06
CA PRO A 98 -0.15 4.92 22.35
C PRO A 98 1.14 5.13 23.15
N GLY A 99 2.00 6.03 22.67
CA GLY A 99 3.27 6.38 23.31
C GLY A 99 4.42 5.37 23.15
N LEU A 100 4.16 4.14 22.72
CA LEU A 100 5.18 3.06 22.75
C LEU A 100 5.53 2.49 21.38
N ARG A 101 4.55 2.36 20.48
CA ARG A 101 4.80 1.81 19.14
C ARG A 101 3.71 2.23 18.16
N HIS A 102 4.09 2.65 16.96
CA HIS A 102 3.11 2.85 15.89
C HIS A 102 3.69 2.56 14.50
N VAL A 103 2.83 2.11 13.59
CA VAL A 103 3.19 1.96 12.17
C VAL A 103 2.99 3.31 11.48
N ARG A 104 4.05 3.81 10.85
CA ARG A 104 4.06 5.08 10.12
C ARG A 104 3.42 4.91 8.74
N TRP A 105 3.04 6.04 8.13
CA TRP A 105 2.42 6.08 6.80
C TRP A 105 3.33 5.55 5.67
N ASP A 106 4.65 5.60 5.88
CA ASP A 106 5.66 5.09 4.94
C ASP A 106 5.92 3.58 5.10
N GLY A 107 5.25 2.92 6.05
CA GLY A 107 5.41 1.50 6.37
C GLY A 107 6.46 1.20 7.44
N SER A 108 7.19 2.21 7.93
CA SER A 108 8.20 2.03 8.99
C SER A 108 7.55 1.80 10.36
N LEU A 109 8.22 1.04 11.24
CA LEU A 109 7.76 0.82 12.62
C LEU A 109 8.49 1.76 13.58
N ASP A 110 7.74 2.65 14.23
CA ASP A 110 8.26 3.69 15.11
C ASP A 110 8.11 3.30 16.57
N PHE A 111 9.19 3.43 17.32
CA PHE A 111 9.27 3.30 18.77
C PHE A 111 9.69 4.66 19.35
N PRO A 112 8.74 5.48 19.84
CA PRO A 112 9.06 6.75 20.47
C PRO A 112 9.89 6.59 21.75
N PRO A 113 10.52 7.68 22.24
CA PRO A 113 11.06 7.70 23.59
C PRO A 113 10.00 7.38 24.64
N PHE A 114 10.38 6.64 25.69
CA PHE A 114 9.48 6.21 26.76
C PHE A 114 10.17 6.19 28.13
N ALA A 115 9.39 6.37 29.20
CA ALA A 115 9.88 6.31 30.57
C ALA A 115 10.12 4.86 31.02
N GLN A 116 10.96 4.63 32.03
CA GLN A 116 11.33 3.27 32.42
C GLN A 116 10.11 2.45 32.91
N GLU A 117 9.14 3.11 33.54
CA GLU A 117 7.86 2.56 33.99
C GLU A 117 6.95 2.09 32.84
N ASP A 118 7.08 2.67 31.64
CA ASP A 118 6.28 2.30 30.47
C ASP A 118 6.92 1.15 29.68
N PHE A 119 8.01 0.56 30.19
CA PHE A 119 8.67 -0.56 29.54
C PHE A 119 7.74 -1.76 29.43
N ARG A 120 7.51 -2.21 28.20
CA ARG A 120 6.70 -3.38 27.87
C ARG A 120 7.50 -4.41 27.10
N LYS A 121 7.65 -5.62 27.65
CA LYS A 121 8.40 -6.71 26.99
C LYS A 121 7.84 -7.07 25.62
N ASP A 122 6.52 -7.08 25.48
CA ASP A 122 5.79 -7.35 24.23
C ASP A 122 5.96 -6.26 23.16
N VAL A 123 6.55 -5.11 23.53
CA VAL A 123 6.83 -4.00 22.62
C VAL A 123 8.33 -3.80 22.42
N HIS A 124 9.07 -3.63 23.50
CA HIS A 124 10.47 -3.22 23.53
C HIS A 124 11.47 -4.37 23.58
N THR A 125 11.02 -5.63 23.67
CA THR A 125 11.89 -6.82 23.62
C THR A 125 11.20 -7.94 22.86
N ALA A 126 10.83 -7.64 21.62
CA ALA A 126 9.97 -8.48 20.80
C ALA A 126 10.60 -8.74 19.42
N VAL A 127 10.09 -9.76 18.75
CA VAL A 127 10.43 -10.06 17.36
C VAL A 127 9.30 -9.62 16.46
N TYR A 128 9.66 -8.88 15.40
CA TYR A 128 8.73 -8.37 14.41
C TYR A 128 9.08 -8.88 13.01
N ARG A 129 8.11 -8.83 12.12
CA ARG A 129 8.29 -9.11 10.71
C ARG A 129 7.52 -8.10 9.87
N CYS A 130 8.19 -7.48 8.92
CA CYS A 130 7.53 -6.62 7.95
C CYS A 130 6.95 -7.48 6.81
N VAL A 131 5.72 -7.18 6.39
CA VAL A 131 5.00 -7.89 5.33
C VAL A 131 4.42 -6.89 4.35
N ALA A 132 4.88 -6.96 3.10
CA ALA A 132 4.37 -6.19 1.97
C ALA A 132 3.44 -7.07 1.12
N MET A 133 2.28 -6.54 0.72
CA MET A 133 1.28 -7.30 -0.04
C MET A 133 0.62 -6.44 -1.12
N ASN A 134 0.45 -7.02 -2.30
CA ASN A 134 -0.47 -6.55 -3.33
C ASN A 134 -1.24 -7.73 -3.95
N ASN A 135 -2.04 -7.48 -4.98
CA ASN A 135 -2.82 -8.52 -5.66
C ASN A 135 -1.95 -9.55 -6.42
N ALA A 136 -0.68 -9.25 -6.67
CA ALA A 136 0.27 -10.12 -7.36
C ALA A 136 1.02 -11.05 -6.40
N GLY A 137 1.10 -10.70 -5.10
CA GLY A 137 1.74 -11.56 -4.10
C GLY A 137 2.01 -10.90 -2.74
N ILE A 138 2.71 -11.66 -1.90
CA ILE A 138 3.09 -11.30 -0.54
C ILE A 138 4.60 -11.49 -0.38
N LEU A 139 5.27 -10.53 0.27
CA LEU A 139 6.70 -10.56 0.60
C LEU A 139 6.88 -10.28 2.08
N GLY A 140 7.57 -11.17 2.81
CA GLY A 140 7.91 -10.99 4.22
C GLY A 140 9.41 -10.79 4.41
N SER A 141 9.80 -9.88 5.31
CA SER A 141 11.20 -9.64 5.68
C SER A 141 11.77 -10.81 6.48
N ARG A 142 13.06 -10.75 6.80
CA ARG A 142 13.61 -11.52 7.92
C ARG A 142 13.02 -11.05 9.26
N ASP A 143 13.21 -11.88 10.28
CA ASP A 143 12.81 -11.55 11.65
C ASP A 143 13.67 -10.39 12.20
N VAL A 144 13.00 -9.39 12.73
CA VAL A 144 13.58 -8.17 13.30
C VAL A 144 13.52 -8.28 14.81
N ARG A 145 14.67 -8.53 15.45
CA ARG A 145 14.76 -8.58 16.91
C ARG A 145 14.96 -7.18 17.46
N VAL A 146 13.97 -6.67 18.18
CA VAL A 146 14.01 -5.32 18.76
C VAL A 146 14.33 -5.43 20.25
N ARG A 147 15.27 -4.62 20.74
CA ARG A 147 15.64 -4.53 22.16
C ARG A 147 15.84 -3.07 22.58
N ALA A 148 15.06 -2.58 23.53
CA ALA A 148 15.37 -1.32 24.20
C ALA A 148 16.41 -1.54 25.30
N GLY A 149 17.47 -0.73 25.29
CA GLY A 149 18.40 -0.54 26.39
C GLY A 149 18.05 0.71 27.19
N THR A 150 18.44 0.70 28.45
CA THR A 150 18.38 1.84 29.38
C THR A 150 19.77 2.36 29.64
#